data_AF-A0A812ZFF2-F1
#
_entry.id   AF-A0A812ZFF2-F1
#
_cell.length_a   1.000
_cell.length_b   1.000
_cell.length_c   1.000
_cell.angle_alpha   90.00
_cell.angle_beta   90.00
_cell.angle_gamma   90.00
#
_symmetry.space_group_name_H-M   'P 1'
#
loop_
_entity.id
_entity.type
_entity.pdbx_description
1 polymer ?
#
loop_
_entity_poly.entity_id
_entity_poly.type
_entity_poly.pdbx_seq_one_letter_code
_entity_poly.pdbx_strand_id
1 'polypeptide(L)'
;MGQLWRSIRRQETVSKFAQRVRAWLLLNWLVALLWSLDRGCQWCGGGDYSALQTLCGISWNARQIALASSIIFLSWMVRDRAVAIEDGLGCHRWKGILAWLLRSDLIVLLVFTLISGYRLIWEPKNEHLGTTGSILMLLLTAVSVLILAIAVWVHLGPLRLASAVARESYGRRQQTARLTVRTVLTHLTATTLCAGTTLLSTSCDFYSHLIWAYHPGAADPVYELFKTATFGLDLITNACALLFLSNLIQLPKRKKLEPRKLNRAQIQCAGWERKVAELSARGLPLRTILSFYAGLGEKYMTNYEAEHHTTADVVWQAVIPETAAFGVALSTKLMRGKTLPAQRMVTHSWSNKFVNLLAAIIADGLDEPTYEDIAKRLLAGRLQELTEELQEKGALDVTYWVCAFCINQHASICSNAGCCCEHPKLWNHTPPLREDGESIECELNKFDDVMLCLMTTVPKFSQVIAVDEGFTLFHRAWCVAEIYLAYSQDIPQLLKVSSSRSMNEHGRSLERLCIQEMKASRAEDVAMILSKIQNVADFNKTLRWMILDESAGLLSQWKDAVSFSASLAKLATRCATLEKLERTF
;
A
#
# COMPACT_ATOMS: atom_id res chain seq x y z
N MET A 1 -2.51 -21.00 -9.07
CA MET A 1 -3.62 -20.26 -9.75
C MET A 1 -4.72 -19.78 -8.80
N GLY A 2 -5.41 -20.65 -8.06
CA GLY A 2 -6.48 -20.21 -7.12
C GLY A 2 -6.03 -19.28 -5.98
N GLN A 3 -4.76 -19.32 -5.58
CA GLN A 3 -4.17 -18.36 -4.64
C GLN A 3 -3.87 -17.00 -5.30
N LEU A 4 -3.44 -17.00 -6.56
CA LEU A 4 -3.20 -15.78 -7.35
C LEU A 4 -4.52 -15.02 -7.55
N TRP A 5 -5.59 -15.73 -7.90
CA TRP A 5 -6.93 -15.15 -8.03
C TRP A 5 -7.40 -14.55 -6.69
N ARG A 6 -7.29 -15.30 -5.58
CA ARG A 6 -7.65 -14.80 -4.24
C ARG A 6 -6.86 -13.55 -3.81
N SER A 7 -5.58 -13.47 -4.16
CA SER A 7 -4.76 -12.28 -3.89
C SER A 7 -5.18 -11.07 -4.74
N ILE A 8 -5.59 -11.30 -5.98
CA ILE A 8 -6.09 -10.28 -6.91
C ILE A 8 -7.47 -9.75 -6.51
N ARG A 9 -8.31 -10.56 -5.83
CA ARG A 9 -9.67 -10.20 -5.40
C ARG A 9 -9.72 -9.37 -4.11
N ARG A 10 -8.66 -9.40 -3.28
CA ARG A 10 -8.60 -8.73 -1.96
C ARG A 10 -8.20 -7.25 -2.01
N GLN A 11 -7.80 -6.70 -3.15
CA GLN A 11 -7.56 -5.27 -3.28
C GLN A 11 -8.85 -4.57 -3.73
N GLU A 12 -9.56 -3.93 -2.78
CA GLU A 12 -10.88 -3.33 -3.01
C GLU A 12 -10.86 -2.04 -3.85
N THR A 13 -9.69 -1.50 -4.20
CA THR A 13 -9.53 -0.45 -5.21
C THR A 13 -8.52 -0.88 -6.26
N VAL A 14 -8.95 -1.79 -7.15
CA VAL A 14 -8.10 -2.23 -8.26
C VAL A 14 -7.78 -1.03 -9.13
N SER A 15 -6.54 -0.54 -9.06
CA SER A 15 -6.07 0.57 -9.88
C SER A 15 -6.41 0.34 -11.35
N LYS A 16 -6.66 1.42 -12.13
CA LYS A 16 -6.93 1.33 -13.57
C LYS A 16 -5.87 0.49 -14.31
N PHE A 17 -4.62 0.53 -13.83
CA PHE A 17 -3.52 -0.30 -14.34
C PHE A 17 -3.78 -1.80 -14.11
N ALA A 18 -4.17 -2.22 -12.91
CA ALA A 18 -4.44 -3.62 -12.61
C ALA A 18 -5.66 -4.16 -13.37
N GLN A 19 -6.68 -3.33 -13.65
CA GLN A 19 -7.78 -3.71 -14.55
C GLN A 19 -7.29 -3.96 -15.98
N ARG A 20 -6.38 -3.11 -16.48
CA ARG A 20 -5.79 -3.25 -17.81
C ARG A 20 -4.91 -4.51 -17.93
N VAL A 21 -4.09 -4.77 -16.92
CA VAL A 21 -3.29 -6.03 -16.81
C VAL A 21 -4.21 -7.27 -16.91
N ARG A 22 -5.39 -7.24 -16.28
CA ARG A 22 -6.37 -8.34 -16.40
C ARG A 22 -6.92 -8.48 -17.83
N ALA A 23 -7.28 -7.38 -18.48
CA ALA A 23 -7.79 -7.41 -19.86
C ALA A 23 -6.73 -7.98 -20.84
N TRP A 24 -5.48 -7.59 -20.67
CA TRP A 24 -4.37 -8.13 -21.47
C TRP A 24 -4.14 -9.63 -21.25
N LEU A 25 -4.25 -10.10 -20.00
CA LEU A 25 -4.18 -11.52 -19.69
C LEU A 25 -5.26 -12.31 -20.40
N LEU A 26 -6.51 -11.82 -20.36
CA LEU A 26 -7.63 -12.47 -21.05
C LEU A 26 -7.39 -12.52 -22.57
N LEU A 27 -6.80 -11.48 -23.14
CA LEU A 27 -6.50 -11.41 -24.56
C LEU A 27 -5.41 -12.42 -24.96
N ASN A 28 -4.32 -12.55 -24.20
CA ASN A 28 -3.31 -13.58 -24.46
C ASN A 28 -3.85 -15.00 -24.28
N TRP A 29 -4.76 -15.20 -23.33
CA TRP A 29 -5.47 -16.47 -23.18
C TRP A 29 -6.31 -16.79 -24.40
N LEU A 30 -7.02 -15.79 -24.95
CA LEU A 30 -7.78 -15.96 -26.19
C LEU A 30 -6.86 -16.30 -27.37
N VAL A 31 -5.69 -15.66 -27.50
CA VAL A 31 -4.68 -15.99 -28.53
C VAL A 31 -4.24 -17.45 -28.42
N ALA A 32 -3.92 -17.92 -27.21
CA ALA A 32 -3.51 -19.32 -26.97
C ALA A 32 -4.63 -20.31 -27.31
N LEU A 33 -5.88 -20.00 -26.95
CA LEU A 33 -7.04 -20.82 -27.26
C LEU A 33 -7.25 -20.91 -28.78
N LEU A 34 -7.23 -19.78 -29.48
CA LEU A 34 -7.40 -19.73 -30.94
C LEU A 34 -6.27 -20.47 -31.68
N TRP A 35 -5.04 -20.37 -31.18
CA TRP A 35 -3.91 -21.16 -31.70
C TRP A 35 -4.12 -22.66 -31.53
N SER A 36 -4.63 -23.08 -30.36
CA SER A 36 -4.90 -24.50 -30.09
C SER A 36 -6.00 -25.06 -31.00
N LEU A 37 -7.04 -24.25 -31.27
CA LEU A 37 -8.11 -24.61 -32.20
C LEU A 37 -7.62 -24.71 -33.64
N ASP A 38 -6.79 -23.76 -34.09
CA ASP A 38 -6.15 -23.78 -35.41
C ASP A 38 -5.33 -25.04 -35.63
N ARG A 39 -4.52 -25.43 -34.63
CA ARG A 39 -3.75 -26.68 -34.64
C ARG A 39 -4.61 -27.94 -34.64
N GLY A 40 -5.66 -27.96 -33.82
CA GLY A 40 -6.59 -29.08 -33.75
C GLY A 40 -7.25 -29.36 -35.10
N CYS A 41 -7.56 -28.32 -35.89
CA CYS A 41 -8.17 -28.48 -37.20
C CYS A 41 -7.19 -28.97 -38.27
N GLN A 42 -5.91 -28.59 -38.23
CA GLN A 42 -4.87 -29.10 -39.15
C GLN A 42 -4.63 -30.61 -38.98
N TRP A 43 -4.84 -31.15 -37.78
CA TRP A 43 -4.71 -32.58 -37.48
C TRP A 43 -5.87 -33.43 -38.02
N CYS A 44 -7.00 -32.82 -38.37
CA CYS A 44 -8.16 -33.52 -38.95
C CYS A 44 -7.99 -33.86 -40.45
N GLY A 45 -6.78 -33.73 -41.00
CA GLY A 45 -6.49 -33.84 -42.43
C GLY A 45 -6.58 -35.27 -42.98
N GLY A 46 -7.61 -35.51 -43.78
CA GLY A 46 -7.72 -36.69 -44.66
C GLY A 46 -8.99 -36.76 -45.52
N GLY A 47 -10.02 -35.96 -45.24
CA GLY A 47 -11.30 -35.99 -45.97
C GLY A 47 -11.68 -34.67 -46.61
N ASP A 48 -12.45 -34.75 -47.70
CA ASP A 48 -12.93 -33.70 -48.59
C ASP A 48 -13.93 -32.74 -47.91
N TYR A 49 -13.48 -31.96 -46.90
CA TYR A 49 -14.32 -31.12 -46.05
C TYR A 49 -14.09 -29.63 -46.29
N SER A 50 -14.80 -29.07 -47.28
CA SER A 50 -14.84 -27.63 -47.57
C SER A 50 -15.31 -26.77 -46.37
N ALA A 51 -16.15 -27.31 -45.48
CA ALA A 51 -16.63 -26.59 -44.30
C ALA A 51 -15.56 -26.39 -43.21
N LEU A 52 -14.66 -27.37 -43.03
CA LEU A 52 -13.57 -27.30 -42.05
C LEU A 52 -12.51 -26.27 -42.47
N GLN A 53 -12.26 -26.11 -43.77
CA GLN A 53 -11.36 -25.07 -44.30
C GLN A 53 -11.84 -23.65 -43.96
N THR A 54 -13.15 -23.40 -44.02
CA THR A 54 -13.73 -22.11 -43.64
C THR A 54 -13.52 -21.82 -42.15
N LEU A 55 -13.70 -22.82 -41.29
CA LEU A 55 -13.47 -22.68 -39.85
C LEU A 55 -11.99 -22.42 -39.51
N CYS A 56 -11.05 -23.10 -40.20
CA CYS A 56 -9.62 -22.82 -40.08
C CYS A 56 -9.26 -21.39 -40.49
N GLY A 57 -9.82 -20.91 -41.60
CA GLY A 57 -9.60 -19.54 -42.07
C GLY A 57 -10.11 -18.50 -41.07
N ILE A 58 -11.27 -18.77 -40.44
CA ILE A 58 -11.83 -17.90 -39.39
C ILE A 58 -10.96 -17.94 -38.13
N SER A 59 -10.53 -19.12 -37.66
CA SER A 59 -9.67 -19.23 -36.47
C SER A 59 -8.31 -18.56 -36.68
N TRP A 60 -7.73 -18.71 -37.87
CA TRP A 60 -6.48 -18.03 -38.24
C TRP A 60 -6.63 -16.51 -38.18
N ASN A 61 -7.66 -15.96 -38.82
CA ASN A 61 -7.90 -14.52 -38.82
C ASN A 61 -8.20 -13.98 -37.41
N ALA A 62 -9.02 -14.70 -36.64
CA ALA A 62 -9.31 -14.36 -35.24
C ALA A 62 -8.02 -14.33 -34.39
N ARG A 63 -7.12 -15.31 -34.59
CA ARG A 63 -5.82 -15.36 -33.91
C ARG A 63 -4.99 -14.13 -34.24
N GLN A 64 -4.88 -13.75 -35.52
CA GLN A 64 -4.08 -12.60 -35.93
C GLN A 64 -4.65 -11.29 -35.37
N ILE A 65 -5.97 -11.12 -35.36
CA ILE A 65 -6.64 -9.97 -34.74
C ILE A 65 -6.34 -9.91 -33.24
N ALA A 66 -6.43 -11.05 -32.54
CA ALA A 66 -6.17 -11.12 -31.11
C ALA A 66 -4.68 -10.82 -30.78
N LEU A 67 -3.75 -11.31 -31.60
CA LEU A 67 -2.32 -11.04 -31.46
C LEU A 67 -2.01 -9.56 -31.67
N ALA A 68 -2.52 -8.96 -32.75
CA ALA A 68 -2.33 -7.54 -33.04
C ALA A 68 -2.97 -6.66 -31.95
N SER A 69 -4.13 -7.06 -31.42
CA SER A 69 -4.76 -6.39 -30.28
C SER A 69 -3.90 -6.48 -29.01
N SER A 70 -3.21 -7.60 -28.78
CA SER A 70 -2.31 -7.79 -27.63
C SER A 70 -1.10 -6.86 -27.69
N ILE A 71 -0.53 -6.69 -28.90
CA ILE A 71 0.58 -5.76 -29.15
C ILE A 71 0.13 -4.32 -28.90
N ILE A 72 -1.01 -3.90 -29.44
CA ILE A 72 -1.56 -2.55 -29.21
C ILE A 72 -1.79 -2.29 -27.73
N PHE A 73 -2.34 -3.27 -27.03
CA PHE A 73 -2.63 -3.14 -25.62
C PHE A 73 -1.35 -3.05 -24.77
N LEU A 74 -0.30 -3.79 -25.15
CA LEU A 74 1.03 -3.65 -24.56
C LEU A 74 1.61 -2.25 -24.81
N SER A 75 1.55 -1.75 -26.05
CA SER A 75 1.94 -0.37 -26.41
C SER A 75 1.18 0.66 -25.57
N TRP A 76 -0.12 0.44 -25.35
CA TRP A 76 -0.95 1.32 -24.53
C TRP A 76 -0.56 1.30 -23.06
N MET A 77 -0.30 0.13 -22.48
CA MET A 77 0.19 0.01 -21.10
C MET A 77 1.56 0.66 -20.92
N VAL A 78 2.47 0.47 -21.88
CA VAL A 78 3.78 1.12 -21.92
C VAL A 78 3.61 2.64 -21.98
N ARG A 79 2.69 3.14 -22.81
CA ARG A 79 2.35 4.56 -22.89
C ARG A 79 1.82 5.10 -21.57
N ASP A 80 0.83 4.46 -20.95
CA ASP A 80 0.25 4.96 -19.69
C ASP A 80 1.31 5.07 -18.60
N ARG A 81 2.22 4.08 -18.55
CA ARG A 81 3.37 4.12 -17.64
C ARG A 81 4.37 5.20 -18.01
N ALA A 82 4.69 5.36 -19.28
CA ALA A 82 5.60 6.40 -19.76
C ALA A 82 5.03 7.80 -19.48
N VAL A 83 3.73 8.01 -19.72
CA VAL A 83 2.99 9.24 -19.40
C VAL A 83 2.98 9.47 -17.89
N ALA A 84 2.74 8.44 -17.08
CA ALA A 84 2.80 8.59 -15.61
C ALA A 84 4.22 8.95 -15.13
N ILE A 85 5.26 8.40 -15.76
CA ILE A 85 6.65 8.75 -15.49
C ILE A 85 6.94 10.18 -15.95
N GLU A 86 6.50 10.57 -17.14
CA GLU A 86 6.63 11.92 -17.70
C GLU A 86 5.91 12.99 -16.88
N ASP A 87 4.68 12.70 -16.47
CA ASP A 87 3.87 13.56 -15.60
C ASP A 87 4.53 13.70 -14.23
N GLY A 88 5.14 12.62 -13.73
CA GLY A 88 6.04 12.70 -12.57
C GLY A 88 7.23 13.62 -12.86
N LEU A 89 7.93 13.40 -13.97
CA LEU A 89 9.14 14.15 -14.35
C LEU A 89 8.87 15.54 -14.94
N GLY A 90 7.62 16.03 -14.96
CA GLY A 90 7.27 17.35 -15.52
C GLY A 90 7.70 17.56 -16.98
N CYS A 91 7.96 16.50 -17.73
CA CYS A 91 8.41 16.56 -19.12
C CYS A 91 7.26 16.15 -20.02
N HIS A 92 6.84 17.04 -20.93
CA HIS A 92 5.72 16.76 -21.85
C HIS A 92 6.18 16.47 -23.28
N ARG A 93 7.48 16.22 -23.47
CA ARG A 93 8.09 16.12 -24.80
C ARG A 93 7.62 14.88 -25.57
N TRP A 94 7.27 13.79 -24.89
CA TRP A 94 6.95 12.52 -25.54
C TRP A 94 5.46 12.25 -25.69
N LYS A 95 4.58 12.98 -24.98
CA LYS A 95 3.11 12.83 -25.10
C LYS A 95 2.60 12.85 -26.55
N GLY A 96 3.13 13.76 -27.37
CA GLY A 96 2.76 13.87 -28.79
C GLY A 96 3.21 12.66 -29.62
N ILE A 97 4.46 12.22 -29.41
CA ILE A 97 5.04 11.06 -30.11
C ILE A 97 4.32 9.77 -29.70
N LEU A 98 4.08 9.57 -28.40
CA LEU A 98 3.33 8.43 -27.87
C LEU A 98 1.89 8.39 -28.35
N ALA A 99 1.23 9.53 -28.50
CA ALA A 99 -0.12 9.60 -29.07
C ALA A 99 -0.12 9.29 -30.58
N TRP A 100 0.90 9.73 -31.31
CA TRP A 100 1.06 9.43 -32.74
C TRP A 100 1.29 7.93 -32.97
N LEU A 101 2.16 7.30 -32.18
CA LEU A 101 2.42 5.86 -32.26
C LEU A 101 1.14 5.03 -32.03
N LEU A 102 0.32 5.42 -31.06
CA LEU A 102 -0.93 4.70 -30.80
C LEU A 102 -1.92 4.83 -31.97
N ARG A 103 -1.94 5.99 -32.64
CA ARG A 103 -2.76 6.20 -33.84
C ARG A 103 -2.23 5.38 -35.01
N SER A 104 -0.92 5.30 -35.21
CA SER A 104 -0.34 4.45 -36.25
C SER A 104 -0.64 2.97 -36.00
N ASP A 105 -0.56 2.51 -34.76
CA ASP A 105 -0.86 1.11 -34.43
C ASP A 105 -2.33 0.76 -34.70
N LEU A 106 -3.25 1.66 -34.38
CA LEU A 106 -4.68 1.51 -34.70
C LEU A 106 -4.95 1.49 -36.21
N ILE A 107 -4.26 2.34 -36.99
CA ILE A 107 -4.38 2.36 -38.45
C ILE A 107 -3.87 1.05 -39.04
N VAL A 108 -2.72 0.54 -38.57
CA VAL A 108 -2.16 -0.74 -39.03
C VAL A 108 -3.13 -1.89 -38.73
N LEU A 109 -3.71 -1.93 -37.52
CA LEU A 109 -4.72 -2.95 -37.17
C LEU A 109 -5.97 -2.86 -38.05
N LEU A 110 -6.45 -1.64 -38.31
CA LEU A 110 -7.62 -1.43 -39.17
C LEU A 110 -7.36 -1.92 -40.60
N VAL A 111 -6.23 -1.50 -41.19
CA VAL A 111 -5.80 -1.94 -42.53
C VAL A 111 -5.68 -3.46 -42.57
N PHE A 112 -5.08 -4.06 -41.55
CA PHE A 112 -4.95 -5.52 -41.46
C PHE A 112 -6.31 -6.24 -41.39
N THR A 113 -7.24 -5.72 -40.58
CA THR A 113 -8.59 -6.29 -40.44
C THR A 113 -9.36 -6.20 -41.76
N LEU A 114 -9.22 -5.09 -42.49
CA LEU A 114 -9.84 -4.89 -43.79
C LEU A 114 -9.26 -5.84 -44.85
N ILE A 115 -7.92 -6.01 -44.91
CA ILE A 115 -7.27 -6.94 -45.84
C ILE A 115 -7.66 -8.39 -45.53
N SER A 116 -7.71 -8.76 -44.25
CA SER A 116 -8.10 -10.10 -43.81
C SER A 116 -9.57 -10.39 -44.11
N GLY A 117 -10.45 -9.41 -43.89
CA GLY A 117 -11.87 -9.50 -44.23
C GLY A 117 -12.10 -9.60 -45.75
N TYR A 118 -11.38 -8.80 -46.54
CA TYR A 118 -11.42 -8.87 -48.00
C TYR A 118 -11.02 -10.26 -48.51
N ARG A 119 -9.93 -10.83 -47.97
CA ARG A 119 -9.49 -12.20 -48.26
C ARG A 119 -10.57 -13.24 -47.95
N LEU A 120 -11.27 -13.11 -46.83
CA LEU A 120 -12.30 -14.06 -46.41
C LEU A 120 -13.53 -14.02 -47.34
N ILE A 121 -13.85 -12.85 -47.91
CA ILE A 121 -15.09 -12.62 -48.67
C ILE A 121 -14.92 -12.87 -50.16
N TRP A 122 -13.77 -12.53 -50.76
CA TRP A 122 -13.71 -12.30 -52.22
C TRP A 122 -12.82 -13.26 -53.03
N GLU A 123 -11.90 -14.02 -52.41
CA GLU A 123 -10.90 -14.81 -53.16
C GLU A 123 -10.77 -16.30 -52.76
N PRO A 124 -11.83 -17.12 -52.80
CA PRO A 124 -11.73 -18.55 -52.50
C PRO A 124 -11.09 -19.41 -53.61
N LYS A 125 -10.65 -18.87 -54.76
CA LYS A 125 -10.26 -19.68 -55.95
C LYS A 125 -8.93 -19.36 -56.65
N ASN A 126 -8.11 -18.41 -56.20
CA ASN A 126 -6.87 -18.02 -56.91
C ASN A 126 -5.60 -18.61 -56.28
N GLU A 127 -4.78 -19.31 -57.07
CA GLU A 127 -3.51 -19.94 -56.66
C GLU A 127 -2.39 -18.93 -56.28
N HIS A 128 -2.55 -17.65 -56.59
CA HIS A 128 -1.59 -16.59 -56.22
C HIS A 128 -1.68 -16.13 -54.73
N LEU A 129 -2.40 -16.87 -53.89
CA LEU A 129 -2.68 -16.50 -52.49
C LEU A 129 -1.43 -16.43 -51.57
N GLY A 130 -0.39 -17.20 -51.89
CA GLY A 130 0.82 -17.34 -51.06
C GLY A 130 1.66 -16.06 -50.99
N THR A 131 1.77 -15.33 -52.10
CA THR A 131 2.63 -14.14 -52.20
C THR A 131 2.06 -12.95 -51.43
N THR A 132 0.76 -12.66 -51.58
CA THR A 132 0.10 -11.56 -50.88
C THR A 132 0.10 -11.76 -49.37
N GLY A 133 -0.02 -13.01 -48.89
CA GLY A 133 0.02 -13.32 -47.46
C GLY A 133 1.43 -13.14 -46.88
N SER A 134 2.43 -13.57 -47.62
CA SER A 134 3.84 -13.41 -47.27
C SER A 134 4.23 -11.93 -47.17
N ILE A 135 3.82 -11.10 -48.15
CA ILE A 135 4.07 -9.65 -48.13
C ILE A 135 3.43 -8.99 -46.90
N LEU A 136 2.20 -9.36 -46.56
CA LEU A 136 1.51 -8.81 -45.39
C LEU A 136 2.24 -9.17 -44.08
N MET A 137 2.67 -10.42 -43.93
CA MET A 137 3.43 -10.89 -42.76
C MET A 137 4.79 -10.19 -42.64
N LEU A 138 5.46 -9.92 -43.76
CA LEU A 138 6.71 -9.17 -43.79
C LEU A 138 6.50 -7.72 -43.30
N LEU A 139 5.43 -7.05 -43.77
CA LEU A 139 5.08 -5.70 -43.32
C LEU A 139 4.76 -5.65 -41.82
N LEU A 140 4.00 -6.62 -41.31
CA LEU A 140 3.70 -6.75 -39.88
C LEU A 140 4.97 -6.93 -39.03
N THR A 141 5.87 -7.77 -39.52
CA THR A 141 7.17 -8.01 -38.88
C THR A 141 7.99 -6.72 -38.85
N ALA A 142 8.07 -5.99 -39.96
CA ALA A 142 8.78 -4.71 -40.03
C ALA A 142 8.18 -3.64 -39.11
N VAL A 143 6.86 -3.52 -39.07
CA VAL A 143 6.15 -2.59 -38.16
C VAL A 143 6.41 -2.95 -36.69
N SER A 144 6.38 -4.24 -36.35
CA SER A 144 6.64 -4.71 -34.98
C SER A 144 8.08 -4.40 -34.54
N VAL A 145 9.06 -4.57 -35.42
CA VAL A 145 10.46 -4.17 -35.18
C VAL A 145 10.58 -2.67 -34.95
N LEU A 146 9.90 -1.87 -35.76
CA LEU A 146 9.91 -0.41 -35.64
C LEU A 146 9.30 0.04 -34.30
N ILE A 147 8.15 -0.52 -33.92
CA ILE A 147 7.50 -0.24 -32.63
C ILE A 147 8.43 -0.60 -31.47
N LEU A 148 9.10 -1.76 -31.53
CA LEU A 148 10.06 -2.16 -30.51
C LEU A 148 11.22 -1.17 -30.41
N ALA A 149 11.82 -0.79 -31.54
CA ALA A 149 12.93 0.16 -31.57
C ALA A 149 12.52 1.50 -30.92
N ILE A 150 11.31 1.97 -31.23
CA ILE A 150 10.77 3.20 -30.65
C ILE A 150 10.49 3.04 -29.16
N ALA A 151 9.92 1.92 -28.72
CA ALA A 151 9.67 1.64 -27.31
C ALA A 151 10.98 1.63 -26.49
N VAL A 152 12.01 0.94 -27.00
CA VAL A 152 13.36 0.92 -26.39
C VAL A 152 13.92 2.34 -26.30
N TRP A 153 13.81 3.11 -27.38
CA TRP A 153 14.31 4.48 -27.43
C TRP A 153 13.59 5.42 -26.44
N VAL A 154 12.26 5.31 -26.33
CA VAL A 154 11.45 6.08 -25.35
C VAL A 154 11.88 5.77 -23.92
N HIS A 155 12.24 4.53 -23.60
CA HIS A 155 12.70 4.14 -22.26
C HIS A 155 14.15 4.54 -21.96
N LEU A 156 15.01 4.66 -22.97
CA LEU A 156 16.42 5.04 -22.79
C LEU A 156 16.57 6.44 -22.20
N GLY A 157 15.70 7.39 -22.55
CA GLY A 157 15.72 8.76 -22.01
C GLY A 157 15.52 8.80 -20.49
N PRO A 158 14.37 8.33 -19.96
CA PRO A 158 14.12 8.22 -18.53
C PRO A 158 15.17 7.38 -17.78
N LEU A 159 15.67 6.30 -18.40
CA LEU A 159 16.71 5.47 -17.78
C LEU A 159 18.02 6.24 -17.61
N ARG A 160 18.46 6.98 -18.62
CA ARG A 160 19.67 7.83 -18.55
C ARG A 160 19.53 8.91 -17.48
N LEU A 161 18.38 9.60 -17.45
CA LEU A 161 18.09 10.64 -16.46
C LEU A 161 18.05 10.05 -15.03
N ALA A 162 17.30 8.97 -14.81
CA ALA A 162 17.22 8.33 -13.51
C ALA A 162 18.59 7.77 -13.05
N SER A 163 19.41 7.28 -13.98
CA SER A 163 20.78 6.82 -13.69
C SER A 163 21.75 7.97 -13.38
N ALA A 164 21.59 9.13 -14.01
CA ALA A 164 22.35 10.33 -13.66
C ALA A 164 21.96 10.81 -12.24
N VAL A 165 20.67 10.94 -11.95
CA VAL A 165 20.16 11.31 -10.63
C VAL A 165 20.61 10.30 -9.55
N ALA A 166 20.63 9.00 -9.85
CA ALA A 166 21.10 7.97 -8.92
C ALA A 166 22.62 8.02 -8.64
N ARG A 167 23.41 8.61 -9.53
CA ARG A 167 24.86 8.81 -9.33
C ARG A 167 25.16 10.09 -8.56
N GLU A 168 24.44 11.16 -8.85
CA GLU A 168 24.73 12.50 -8.31
C GLU A 168 24.00 12.81 -6.99
N SER A 169 22.93 12.08 -6.68
CA SER A 169 22.15 12.30 -5.46
C SER A 169 22.62 11.42 -4.30
N TYR A 170 22.44 11.93 -3.08
CA TYR A 170 22.65 11.18 -1.82
C TYR A 170 21.33 10.93 -1.08
N GLY A 171 21.32 9.91 -0.22
CA GLY A 171 20.20 9.59 0.67
C GLY A 171 18.92 9.18 -0.08
N ARG A 172 17.78 9.75 0.33
CA ARG A 172 16.43 9.42 -0.18
C ARG A 172 16.32 9.54 -1.70
N ARG A 173 16.91 10.58 -2.28
CA ARG A 173 16.91 10.81 -3.74
C ARG A 173 17.67 9.73 -4.50
N GLN A 174 18.79 9.25 -3.94
CA GLN A 174 19.57 8.18 -4.56
C GLN A 174 18.80 6.86 -4.62
N GLN A 175 18.13 6.53 -3.52
CA GLN A 175 17.40 5.27 -3.38
C GLN A 175 16.16 5.23 -4.29
N THR A 176 15.40 6.33 -4.37
CA THR A 176 14.27 6.46 -5.31
C THR A 176 14.75 6.38 -6.75
N ALA A 177 15.83 7.08 -7.10
CA ALA A 177 16.40 7.01 -8.45
C ALA A 177 16.86 5.59 -8.81
N ARG A 178 17.50 4.86 -7.88
CA ARG A 178 17.86 3.44 -8.07
C ARG A 178 16.66 2.52 -8.24
N LEU A 179 15.58 2.73 -7.47
CA LEU A 179 14.33 1.97 -7.61
C LEU A 179 13.65 2.25 -8.95
N THR A 180 13.63 3.51 -9.39
CA THR A 180 13.14 3.90 -10.71
C THR A 180 13.98 3.29 -11.82
N VAL A 181 15.32 3.35 -11.73
CA VAL A 181 16.23 2.68 -12.69
C VAL A 181 15.94 1.19 -12.75
N ARG A 182 15.84 0.52 -11.61
CA ARG A 182 15.54 -0.93 -11.56
C ARG A 182 14.19 -1.25 -12.18
N THR A 183 13.17 -0.44 -11.90
CA THR A 183 11.83 -0.61 -12.45
C THR A 183 11.87 -0.41 -13.96
N VAL A 184 12.42 0.70 -14.46
CA VAL A 184 12.54 0.99 -15.89
C VAL A 184 13.35 -0.09 -16.61
N LEU A 185 14.44 -0.58 -16.01
CA LEU A 185 15.24 -1.66 -16.58
C LEU A 185 14.44 -2.96 -16.65
N THR A 186 13.71 -3.32 -15.59
CA THR A 186 12.84 -4.52 -15.59
C THR A 186 11.76 -4.42 -16.67
N HIS A 187 11.14 -3.24 -16.82
CA HIS A 187 10.18 -2.96 -17.88
C HIS A 187 10.83 -3.09 -19.27
N LEU A 188 12.00 -2.50 -19.48
CA LEU A 188 12.72 -2.56 -20.75
C LEU A 188 13.08 -4.00 -21.10
N THR A 189 13.60 -4.77 -20.15
CA THR A 189 13.93 -6.18 -20.35
C THR A 189 12.69 -6.99 -20.69
N ALA A 190 11.58 -6.81 -19.96
CA ALA A 190 10.32 -7.48 -20.23
C ALA A 190 9.80 -7.17 -21.65
N THR A 191 9.72 -5.88 -22.02
CA THR A 191 9.27 -5.46 -23.36
C THR A 191 10.18 -5.99 -24.47
N THR A 192 11.50 -5.96 -24.26
CA THR A 192 12.48 -6.47 -25.25
C THR A 192 12.35 -7.98 -25.43
N LEU A 193 12.17 -8.71 -24.33
CA LEU A 193 12.00 -10.16 -24.36
C LEU A 193 10.71 -10.53 -25.11
N CYS A 194 9.58 -9.92 -24.77
CA CYS A 194 8.29 -10.11 -25.44
C CYS A 194 8.36 -9.83 -26.94
N ALA A 195 8.91 -8.68 -27.32
CA ALA A 195 8.99 -8.33 -28.73
C ALA A 195 9.96 -9.22 -29.51
N GLY A 196 11.06 -9.65 -28.89
CA GLY A 196 12.00 -10.61 -29.47
C GLY A 196 11.35 -11.97 -29.73
N THR A 197 10.57 -12.50 -28.79
CA THR A 197 9.86 -13.78 -28.97
C THR A 197 8.73 -13.67 -29.99
N THR A 198 8.00 -12.55 -30.00
CA THR A 198 6.96 -12.30 -31.00
C THR A 198 7.57 -12.23 -32.40
N LEU A 199 8.70 -11.51 -32.57
CA LEU A 199 9.41 -11.41 -33.83
C LEU A 199 9.91 -12.78 -34.33
N LEU A 200 10.43 -13.61 -33.42
CA LEU A 200 10.86 -14.96 -33.73
C LEU A 200 9.67 -15.81 -34.20
N SER A 201 8.55 -15.75 -33.49
CA SER A 201 7.32 -16.47 -33.84
C SER A 201 6.77 -16.04 -35.20
N THR A 202 6.68 -14.73 -35.48
CA THR A 202 6.16 -14.24 -36.78
C THR A 202 7.10 -14.57 -37.93
N SER A 203 8.41 -14.55 -37.69
CA SER A 203 9.41 -14.95 -38.70
C SER A 203 9.29 -16.43 -39.04
N CYS A 204 9.04 -17.29 -38.05
CA CYS A 204 8.71 -18.69 -38.26
C CYS A 204 7.39 -18.84 -39.03
N ASP A 205 6.35 -18.08 -38.70
CA ASP A 205 5.11 -18.17 -39.47
C ASP A 205 5.31 -17.74 -40.93
N PHE A 206 6.08 -16.67 -41.18
CA PHE A 206 6.43 -16.23 -42.54
C PHE A 206 7.20 -17.28 -43.33
N TYR A 207 8.26 -17.84 -42.76
CA TYR A 207 9.09 -18.83 -43.45
C TYR A 207 8.31 -20.14 -43.71
N SER A 208 7.34 -20.47 -42.85
CA SER A 208 6.39 -21.58 -43.03
C SER A 208 5.58 -21.40 -44.30
N HIS A 209 5.00 -20.21 -44.46
CA HIS A 209 4.20 -19.87 -45.62
C HIS A 209 5.03 -19.84 -46.90
N LEU A 210 6.29 -19.39 -46.79
CA LEU A 210 7.21 -19.35 -47.92
C LEU A 210 7.55 -20.77 -48.39
N ILE A 211 7.94 -21.67 -47.47
CA ILE A 211 8.17 -23.09 -47.81
C ILE A 211 6.92 -23.71 -48.44
N TRP A 212 5.75 -23.52 -47.83
CA TRP A 212 4.51 -24.10 -48.34
C TRP A 212 4.14 -23.56 -49.73
N ALA A 213 4.40 -22.29 -50.00
CA ALA A 213 4.16 -21.69 -51.31
C ALA A 213 5.09 -22.23 -52.41
N TYR A 214 6.34 -22.56 -52.09
CA TYR A 214 7.30 -23.10 -53.05
C TYR A 214 7.29 -24.63 -53.14
N HIS A 215 6.86 -25.32 -52.08
CA HIS A 215 6.84 -26.78 -51.97
C HIS A 215 5.53 -27.26 -51.33
N PRO A 216 4.39 -27.17 -52.05
CA PRO A 216 3.11 -27.66 -51.56
C PRO A 216 3.21 -29.17 -51.28
N GLY A 217 2.95 -29.57 -50.03
CA GLY A 217 3.01 -30.97 -49.57
C GLY A 217 4.27 -31.36 -48.78
N ALA A 218 5.31 -30.52 -48.76
CA ALA A 218 6.50 -30.73 -47.91
C ALA A 218 6.27 -30.19 -46.50
N ALA A 219 5.37 -30.80 -45.74
CA ALA A 219 5.25 -30.51 -44.31
C ALA A 219 6.41 -31.20 -43.58
N ASP A 220 7.51 -30.46 -43.35
CA ASP A 220 8.63 -30.95 -42.54
C ASP A 220 8.21 -30.98 -41.06
N PRO A 221 8.13 -32.16 -40.41
CA PRO A 221 7.76 -32.28 -39.00
C PRO A 221 8.69 -31.48 -38.07
N VAL A 222 9.96 -31.32 -38.46
CA VAL A 222 10.95 -30.53 -37.69
C VAL A 222 10.54 -29.06 -37.67
N TYR A 223 10.03 -28.57 -38.79
CA TYR A 223 9.58 -27.20 -38.92
C TYR A 223 8.34 -26.90 -38.05
N GLU A 224 7.38 -27.83 -38.06
CA GLU A 224 6.16 -27.70 -37.26
C GLU A 224 6.44 -27.78 -35.75
N LEU A 225 7.42 -28.58 -35.35
CA LEU A 225 7.93 -28.59 -33.98
C LEU A 225 8.56 -27.24 -33.61
N PHE A 226 9.40 -26.67 -34.50
CA PHE A 226 10.06 -25.39 -34.25
C PHE A 226 9.04 -24.24 -34.10
N LYS A 227 8.05 -24.16 -34.99
CA LYS A 227 6.94 -23.19 -34.91
C LYS A 227 6.14 -23.32 -33.61
N THR A 228 5.90 -24.55 -33.15
CA THR A 228 5.20 -24.81 -31.90
C THR A 228 6.03 -24.39 -30.69
N ALA A 229 7.33 -24.67 -30.71
CA ALA A 229 8.25 -24.28 -29.64
C ALA A 229 8.39 -22.75 -29.53
N THR A 230 8.51 -22.04 -30.66
CA THR A 230 8.63 -20.56 -30.66
C THR A 230 7.36 -19.87 -30.18
N PHE A 231 6.18 -20.38 -30.56
CA PHE A 231 4.91 -19.88 -30.03
C PHE A 231 4.76 -20.14 -28.52
N GLY A 232 5.10 -21.35 -28.06
CA GLY A 232 5.09 -21.68 -26.63
C GLY A 232 6.03 -20.78 -25.83
N LEU A 233 7.22 -20.50 -26.36
CA LEU A 233 8.18 -19.59 -25.75
C LEU A 233 7.65 -18.15 -25.67
N ASP A 234 6.97 -17.66 -26.72
CA ASP A 234 6.34 -16.34 -26.72
C ASP A 234 5.25 -16.23 -25.65
N LEU A 235 4.39 -17.24 -25.52
CA LEU A 235 3.33 -17.27 -24.50
C LEU A 235 3.91 -17.23 -23.08
N ILE A 236 4.92 -18.06 -22.80
CA ILE A 236 5.60 -18.10 -21.49
C ILE A 236 6.28 -16.76 -21.21
N THR A 237 6.96 -16.20 -22.19
CA THR A 237 7.65 -14.91 -22.09
C THR A 237 6.69 -13.78 -21.77
N ASN A 238 5.57 -13.70 -22.49
CA ASN A 238 4.50 -12.73 -22.25
C ASN A 238 3.88 -12.88 -20.85
N ALA A 239 3.64 -14.11 -20.39
CA ALA A 239 3.14 -14.37 -19.04
C ALA A 239 4.14 -13.96 -17.95
N CYS A 240 5.42 -14.30 -18.11
CA CYS A 240 6.49 -13.92 -17.19
C CYS A 240 6.67 -12.40 -17.13
N ALA A 241 6.76 -11.74 -18.28
CA ALA A 241 6.83 -10.29 -18.39
C ALA A 241 5.71 -9.60 -17.61
N LEU A 242 4.48 -10.08 -17.72
CA LEU A 242 3.37 -9.52 -16.97
C LEU A 242 3.48 -9.75 -15.46
N LEU A 243 3.92 -10.93 -15.03
CA LEU A 243 4.12 -11.20 -13.62
C LEU A 243 5.20 -10.28 -13.00
N PHE A 244 6.22 -9.93 -13.78
CA PHE A 244 7.20 -8.91 -13.40
C PHE A 244 6.63 -7.49 -13.41
N LEU A 245 5.91 -7.11 -14.47
CA LEU A 245 5.32 -5.77 -14.66
C LEU A 245 4.20 -5.45 -13.66
N SER A 246 3.47 -6.47 -13.21
CA SER A 246 2.39 -6.36 -12.24
C SER A 246 2.87 -6.25 -10.79
N ASN A 247 4.17 -6.40 -10.55
CA ASN A 247 4.75 -6.57 -9.21
C ASN A 247 4.10 -7.71 -8.40
N LEU A 248 3.42 -8.67 -9.04
CA LEU A 248 2.80 -9.81 -8.35
C LEU A 248 3.86 -10.82 -7.89
N ILE A 249 4.98 -10.92 -8.61
CA ILE A 249 6.20 -11.55 -8.11
C ILE A 249 6.99 -10.48 -7.36
N GLN A 250 6.56 -10.14 -6.15
CA GLN A 250 7.47 -9.45 -5.24
C GLN A 250 8.56 -10.44 -4.82
N LEU A 251 9.82 -9.99 -4.94
CA LEU A 251 10.99 -10.65 -4.37
C LEU A 251 10.72 -11.10 -2.93
N PRO A 252 11.35 -12.21 -2.49
CA PRO A 252 10.99 -12.95 -1.29
C PRO A 252 10.65 -12.04 -0.12
N LYS A 253 9.50 -12.32 0.51
CA LYS A 253 9.07 -11.69 1.77
C LYS A 253 10.29 -11.56 2.67
N ARG A 254 10.65 -10.31 2.96
CA ARG A 254 11.82 -9.95 3.76
C ARG A 254 11.82 -10.82 5.02
N LYS A 255 12.98 -11.37 5.40
CA LYS A 255 13.19 -12.06 6.68
C LYS A 255 12.46 -11.23 7.75
N LYS A 256 11.39 -11.78 8.33
CA LYS A 256 10.82 -11.27 9.56
C LYS A 256 12.02 -11.02 10.48
N LEU A 257 12.21 -9.79 10.93
CA LEU A 257 13.06 -9.61 12.11
C LEU A 257 12.45 -10.56 13.14
N GLU A 258 13.23 -11.56 13.56
CA GLU A 258 12.81 -12.52 14.59
C GLU A 258 12.19 -11.68 15.70
N PRO A 259 10.86 -11.76 15.90
CA PRO A 259 10.21 -10.97 16.93
C PRO A 259 10.95 -11.31 18.20
N ARG A 260 11.39 -10.27 18.92
CA ARG A 260 12.05 -10.44 20.22
C ARG A 260 11.21 -11.45 20.99
N LYS A 261 11.72 -12.66 21.16
CA LYS A 261 11.28 -13.53 22.24
C LYS A 261 11.68 -12.75 23.47
N LEU A 262 10.81 -11.84 23.92
CA LEU A 262 10.91 -11.33 25.28
C LEU A 262 11.04 -12.61 26.10
N ASN A 263 12.14 -12.77 26.84
CA ASN A 263 12.36 -13.87 27.78
C ASN A 263 11.34 -13.74 28.93
N ARG A 264 10.05 -13.69 28.62
CA ARG A 264 8.91 -13.60 29.53
C ARG A 264 8.66 -14.92 30.25
N ALA A 265 9.20 -16.02 29.72
CA ALA A 265 9.18 -17.30 30.40
C ALA A 265 9.92 -17.29 31.76
N GLN A 266 10.68 -16.24 32.08
CA GLN A 266 11.50 -16.21 33.29
C GLN A 266 10.94 -15.45 34.49
N ILE A 267 9.84 -14.69 34.39
CA ILE A 267 9.29 -13.99 35.58
C ILE A 267 7.75 -14.05 35.56
N GLN A 268 7.20 -15.24 35.84
CA GLN A 268 5.77 -15.43 36.12
C GLN A 268 5.46 -14.94 37.54
N CYS A 269 5.19 -13.64 37.68
CA CYS A 269 4.62 -13.11 38.92
C CYS A 269 3.09 -13.09 38.78
N ALA A 270 2.39 -13.99 39.50
CA ALA A 270 0.93 -14.07 39.46
C ALA A 270 0.23 -12.74 39.79
N GLY A 271 0.84 -11.88 40.63
CA GLY A 271 0.35 -10.53 40.91
C GLY A 271 0.41 -9.61 39.70
N TRP A 272 1.51 -9.66 38.94
CA TRP A 272 1.68 -8.86 37.71
C TRP A 272 0.67 -9.26 36.65
N GLU A 273 0.55 -10.57 36.37
CA GLU A 273 -0.40 -11.08 35.38
C GLU A 273 -1.84 -10.74 35.74
N ARG A 274 -2.21 -10.84 37.03
CA ARG A 274 -3.52 -10.40 37.52
C ARG A 274 -3.76 -8.92 37.26
N LYS A 275 -2.79 -8.05 37.55
CA LYS A 275 -2.91 -6.61 37.31
C LYS A 275 -3.01 -6.29 35.82
N VAL A 276 -2.23 -6.96 34.96
CA VAL A 276 -2.31 -6.80 33.50
C VAL A 276 -3.69 -7.23 32.98
N ALA A 277 -4.20 -8.38 33.44
CA ALA A 277 -5.54 -8.85 33.08
C ALA A 277 -6.61 -7.85 33.54
N GLU A 278 -6.53 -7.34 34.76
CA GLU A 278 -7.41 -6.29 35.29
C GLU A 278 -7.40 -5.05 34.38
N LEU A 279 -6.21 -4.53 34.03
CA LEU A 279 -6.05 -3.34 33.18
C LEU A 279 -6.57 -3.56 31.76
N SER A 280 -6.33 -4.73 31.18
CA SER A 280 -6.80 -5.09 29.84
C SER A 280 -8.33 -5.14 29.77
N ALA A 281 -8.99 -5.41 30.89
CA ALA A 281 -10.44 -5.51 30.99
C ALA A 281 -11.14 -4.17 31.24
N ARG A 282 -10.41 -3.05 31.24
CA ARG A 282 -10.95 -1.68 31.43
C ARG A 282 -11.28 -0.97 30.11
N GLY A 283 -11.64 -1.70 29.06
CA GLY A 283 -12.06 -1.13 27.79
C GLY A 283 -13.41 -0.41 27.87
N LEU A 284 -13.58 0.62 27.05
CA LEU A 284 -14.80 1.42 26.97
C LEU A 284 -15.43 1.31 25.58
N PRO A 285 -16.74 0.99 25.47
CA PRO A 285 -17.47 1.13 24.21
C PRO A 285 -17.42 2.57 23.71
N LEU A 286 -17.35 2.76 22.39
CA LEU A 286 -17.34 4.09 21.77
C LEU A 286 -18.54 4.93 22.23
N ARG A 287 -19.74 4.34 22.31
CA ARG A 287 -20.94 5.03 22.84
C ARG A 287 -20.73 5.64 24.23
N THR A 288 -19.97 4.98 25.10
CA THR A 288 -19.69 5.47 26.45
C THR A 288 -18.71 6.64 26.41
N ILE A 289 -17.71 6.60 25.53
CA ILE A 289 -16.78 7.71 25.30
C ILE A 289 -17.54 8.94 24.75
N LEU A 290 -18.44 8.74 23.78
CA LEU A 290 -19.27 9.83 23.23
C LEU A 290 -20.19 10.43 24.29
N SER A 291 -20.80 9.60 25.15
CA SER A 291 -21.63 10.09 26.26
C SER A 291 -20.83 10.88 27.29
N PHE A 292 -19.58 10.50 27.56
CA PHE A 292 -18.68 11.31 28.39
C PHE A 292 -18.39 12.66 27.74
N TYR A 293 -18.04 12.67 26.45
CA TYR A 293 -17.76 13.90 25.71
C TYR A 293 -18.98 14.84 25.67
N ALA A 294 -20.18 14.31 25.44
CA ALA A 294 -21.43 15.07 25.45
C ALA A 294 -21.70 15.77 26.79
N GLY A 295 -21.16 15.26 27.90
CA GLY A 295 -21.27 15.88 29.22
C GLY A 295 -20.17 16.91 29.53
N LEU A 296 -19.21 17.15 28.65
CA LEU A 296 -18.24 18.23 28.81
C LEU A 296 -18.89 19.57 28.45
N GLY A 297 -18.58 20.62 29.22
CA GLY A 297 -19.25 21.93 29.14
C GLY A 297 -20.48 22.04 30.04
N GLU A 298 -21.03 20.92 30.51
CA GLU A 298 -22.23 20.90 31.35
C GLU A 298 -22.04 20.13 32.66
N LYS A 299 -21.64 18.84 32.56
CA LYS A 299 -21.63 17.92 33.69
C LYS A 299 -20.24 17.69 34.30
N TYR A 300 -19.22 17.44 33.48
CA TYR A 300 -17.92 16.97 33.98
C TYR A 300 -16.86 18.08 34.09
N MET A 301 -16.91 19.09 33.22
CA MET A 301 -16.00 20.24 33.19
C MET A 301 -16.75 21.41 32.55
N THR A 302 -17.35 22.27 33.37
CA THR A 302 -18.29 23.32 32.92
C THR A 302 -17.64 24.41 32.06
N ASN A 303 -16.34 24.61 32.23
CA ASN A 303 -15.52 25.55 31.45
C ASN A 303 -14.86 24.88 30.22
N TYR A 304 -15.31 23.71 29.78
CA TYR A 304 -14.68 23.01 28.67
C TYR A 304 -14.86 23.73 27.33
N GLU A 305 -13.75 24.27 26.82
CA GLU A 305 -13.61 24.80 25.47
C GLU A 305 -12.88 23.80 24.55
N ALA A 306 -13.60 23.23 23.58
CA ALA A 306 -13.09 22.16 22.71
C ALA A 306 -11.89 22.58 21.84
N GLU A 307 -11.79 23.86 21.48
CA GLU A 307 -10.69 24.39 20.66
C GLU A 307 -9.37 24.54 21.42
N HIS A 308 -9.43 24.62 22.76
CA HIS A 308 -8.31 24.99 23.61
C HIS A 308 -7.85 23.84 24.50
N HIS A 309 -8.78 23.07 25.08
CA HIS A 309 -8.42 22.07 26.07
C HIS A 309 -7.78 20.83 25.46
N THR A 310 -6.64 20.47 26.04
CA THR A 310 -5.91 19.25 25.76
C THR A 310 -6.50 18.07 26.52
N THR A 311 -6.05 16.87 26.17
CA THR A 311 -6.40 15.67 26.92
C THR A 311 -5.89 15.75 28.36
N ALA A 312 -4.74 16.39 28.60
CA ALA A 312 -4.26 16.65 29.96
C ALA A 312 -5.25 17.50 30.75
N ASP A 313 -5.78 18.57 30.16
CA ASP A 313 -6.75 19.44 30.83
C ASP A 313 -8.02 18.68 31.21
N VAL A 314 -8.55 17.87 30.29
CA VAL A 314 -9.72 17.02 30.56
C VAL A 314 -9.42 15.98 31.65
N VAL A 315 -8.21 15.40 31.67
CA VAL A 315 -7.82 14.48 32.75
C VAL A 315 -7.86 15.16 34.11
N TRP A 316 -7.27 16.35 34.22
CA TRP A 316 -7.18 17.08 35.49
C TRP A 316 -8.50 17.72 35.93
N GLN A 317 -9.30 18.24 35.00
CA GLN A 317 -10.49 19.03 35.30
C GLN A 317 -11.79 18.24 35.20
N ALA A 318 -11.81 17.09 34.53
CA ALA A 318 -13.00 16.22 34.41
C ALA A 318 -12.76 14.82 34.99
N VAL A 319 -11.75 14.08 34.51
CA VAL A 319 -11.56 12.66 34.83
C VAL A 319 -11.25 12.44 36.31
N ILE A 320 -10.27 13.17 36.86
CA ILE A 320 -9.85 13.07 38.25
C ILE A 320 -10.98 13.50 39.20
N PRO A 321 -11.61 14.69 39.05
CA PRO A 321 -12.74 15.11 39.89
C PRO A 321 -13.90 14.11 39.86
N GLU A 322 -14.28 13.64 38.66
CA GLU A 322 -15.37 12.69 38.48
C GLU A 322 -15.10 11.37 39.22
N THR A 323 -13.85 10.96 39.38
CA THR A 323 -13.48 9.69 40.03
C THR A 323 -12.99 9.82 41.46
N ALA A 324 -12.88 11.04 42.00
CA ALA A 324 -12.27 11.33 43.29
C ALA A 324 -12.91 10.59 44.47
N ALA A 325 -14.24 10.48 44.48
CA ALA A 325 -14.97 9.79 45.56
C ALA A 325 -14.69 8.27 45.62
N PHE A 326 -14.20 7.69 44.52
CA PHE A 326 -14.02 6.25 44.39
C PHE A 326 -12.54 5.84 44.30
N GLY A 327 -11.65 6.73 43.85
CA GLY A 327 -10.25 6.42 43.69
C GLY A 327 -9.96 5.37 42.61
N VAL A 328 -10.79 5.30 41.57
CA VAL A 328 -10.69 4.31 40.47
C VAL A 328 -10.48 4.98 39.12
N ALA A 329 -10.12 4.19 38.10
CA ALA A 329 -10.12 4.64 36.72
C ALA A 329 -11.53 5.08 36.26
N LEU A 330 -11.62 6.08 35.37
CA LEU A 330 -12.91 6.57 34.88
C LEU A 330 -13.68 5.49 34.12
N SER A 331 -12.99 4.64 33.36
CA SER A 331 -13.56 3.46 32.71
C SER A 331 -14.33 2.57 33.70
N THR A 332 -13.73 2.24 34.85
CA THR A 332 -14.36 1.46 35.92
C THR A 332 -15.62 2.16 36.44
N LYS A 333 -15.59 3.48 36.66
CA LYS A 333 -16.76 4.25 37.11
C LYS A 333 -17.88 4.23 36.06
N LEU A 334 -17.58 4.59 34.81
CA LEU A 334 -18.56 4.68 33.73
C LEU A 334 -19.19 3.32 33.39
N MET A 335 -18.41 2.24 33.52
CA MET A 335 -18.88 0.86 33.30
C MET A 335 -19.49 0.22 34.55
N ARG A 336 -19.58 0.94 35.68
CA ARG A 336 -20.09 0.44 36.97
C ARG A 336 -19.39 -0.86 37.41
N GLY A 337 -18.07 -0.90 37.25
CA GLY A 337 -17.24 -2.05 37.57
C GLY A 337 -17.33 -3.22 36.57
N LYS A 338 -18.16 -3.14 35.53
CA LYS A 338 -18.20 -4.17 34.49
C LYS A 338 -16.90 -4.19 33.70
N THR A 339 -16.34 -5.37 33.56
CA THR A 339 -15.12 -5.63 32.79
C THR A 339 -15.46 -5.87 31.32
N LEU A 340 -14.72 -5.22 30.43
CA LEU A 340 -14.87 -5.38 28.99
C LEU A 340 -13.50 -5.22 28.31
N PRO A 341 -12.95 -6.26 27.66
CA PRO A 341 -11.66 -6.13 26.99
C PRO A 341 -11.77 -5.20 25.77
N ALA A 342 -10.71 -4.46 25.51
CA ALA A 342 -10.66 -3.53 24.39
C ALA A 342 -10.30 -4.21 23.07
N GLN A 343 -11.02 -3.88 22.01
CA GLN A 343 -10.70 -4.27 20.64
C GLN A 343 -9.65 -3.35 20.00
N ARG A 344 -9.51 -2.14 20.53
CA ARG A 344 -8.56 -1.12 20.08
C ARG A 344 -7.76 -0.59 21.26
N MET A 345 -6.45 -0.50 21.15
CA MET A 345 -5.64 0.31 22.08
C MET A 345 -5.24 1.61 21.39
N VAL A 346 -5.52 2.75 22.03
CA VAL A 346 -5.29 4.07 21.45
C VAL A 346 -3.98 4.65 21.97
N THR A 347 -3.01 4.79 21.07
CA THR A 347 -1.77 5.52 21.34
C THR A 347 -2.00 7.00 21.01
N HIS A 348 -1.83 7.87 22.01
CA HIS A 348 -2.05 9.31 21.86
C HIS A 348 -1.11 10.13 22.76
N SER A 349 -0.92 11.41 22.43
CA SER A 349 -0.27 12.37 23.33
C SER A 349 -1.31 13.09 24.19
N TRP A 350 -0.99 13.33 25.47
CA TRP A 350 -1.83 14.13 26.35
C TRP A 350 -1.84 15.62 25.99
N SER A 351 -0.83 16.09 25.26
CA SER A 351 -0.80 17.46 24.71
C SER A 351 -1.70 17.64 23.50
N ASN A 352 -2.29 16.56 22.96
CA ASN A 352 -3.27 16.67 21.89
C ASN A 352 -4.57 17.31 22.42
N LYS A 353 -5.21 18.15 21.61
CA LYS A 353 -6.56 18.64 21.90
C LYS A 353 -7.49 17.45 22.12
N PHE A 354 -8.34 17.52 23.16
CA PHE A 354 -9.21 16.39 23.47
C PHE A 354 -10.20 16.09 22.35
N VAL A 355 -10.71 17.14 21.68
CA VAL A 355 -11.57 17.02 20.49
C VAL A 355 -10.87 16.25 19.35
N ASN A 356 -9.56 16.44 19.16
CA ASN A 356 -8.79 15.76 18.12
C ASN A 356 -8.55 14.29 18.45
N LEU A 357 -8.30 13.96 19.72
CA LEU A 357 -8.25 12.57 20.18
C LEU A 357 -9.59 11.86 19.90
N LEU A 358 -10.71 12.50 20.25
CA LEU A 358 -12.02 11.93 20.00
C LEU A 358 -12.31 11.79 18.51
N ALA A 359 -12.00 12.81 17.71
CA ALA A 359 -12.15 12.78 16.26
C ALA A 359 -11.37 11.63 15.64
N ALA A 360 -10.15 11.35 16.11
CA ALA A 360 -9.35 10.21 15.66
C ALA A 360 -10.00 8.85 16.00
N ILE A 361 -10.60 8.71 17.19
CA ILE A 361 -11.34 7.50 17.58
C ILE A 361 -12.61 7.33 16.73
N ILE A 362 -13.34 8.42 16.45
CA ILE A 362 -14.52 8.38 15.57
C ILE A 362 -14.09 8.06 14.13
N ALA A 363 -12.96 8.59 13.66
CA ALA A 363 -12.39 8.26 12.35
C ALA A 363 -11.99 6.78 12.26
N ASP A 364 -11.59 6.14 13.36
CA ASP A 364 -11.46 4.69 13.41
C ASP A 364 -12.79 3.98 13.24
N GLY A 365 -13.82 4.37 14.00
CA GLY A 365 -15.16 3.77 13.90
C GLY A 365 -15.84 3.95 12.52
N LEU A 366 -15.55 5.06 11.84
CA LEU A 366 -16.07 5.36 10.50
C LEU A 366 -15.18 4.83 9.35
N ASP A 367 -14.02 4.24 9.68
CA ASP A 367 -12.99 3.81 8.72
C ASP A 367 -12.41 4.95 7.85
N GLU A 368 -12.32 6.15 8.43
CA GLU A 368 -11.76 7.34 7.79
C GLU A 368 -10.27 7.50 8.14
N PRO A 369 -9.38 7.80 7.16
CA PRO A 369 -7.96 7.94 7.42
C PRO A 369 -7.64 9.29 8.09
N THR A 370 -8.38 10.36 7.75
CA THR A 370 -8.25 11.70 8.33
C THR A 370 -9.37 11.99 9.32
N TYR A 371 -9.11 12.84 10.32
CA TYR A 371 -10.14 13.25 11.28
C TYR A 371 -10.51 14.74 11.24
N GLU A 372 -9.92 15.56 10.35
CA GLU A 372 -10.18 17.01 10.28
C GLU A 372 -11.67 17.36 10.18
N ASP A 373 -12.41 16.72 9.26
CA ASP A 373 -13.83 17.03 9.07
C ASP A 373 -14.70 16.57 10.25
N ILE A 374 -14.31 15.46 10.90
CA ILE A 374 -14.95 14.99 12.13
C ILE A 374 -14.71 15.99 13.26
N ALA A 375 -13.48 16.49 13.42
CA ALA A 375 -13.15 17.52 14.40
C ALA A 375 -13.98 18.80 14.18
N LYS A 376 -14.11 19.27 12.93
CA LYS A 376 -14.98 20.43 12.58
C LYS A 376 -16.44 20.19 12.96
N ARG A 377 -16.96 18.98 12.78
CA ARG A 377 -18.34 18.62 13.18
C ARG A 377 -18.51 18.62 14.70
N LEU A 378 -17.54 18.08 15.44
CA LEU A 378 -17.54 18.12 16.90
C LEU A 378 -17.51 19.56 17.43
N LEU A 379 -16.69 20.44 16.85
CA LEU A 379 -16.64 21.86 17.20
C LEU A 379 -17.95 22.59 16.88
N ALA A 380 -18.65 22.18 15.81
CA ALA A 380 -19.96 22.72 15.44
C ALA A 380 -21.13 22.12 16.25
N GLY A 381 -20.88 21.35 17.31
CA GLY A 381 -21.92 20.73 18.12
C GLY A 381 -22.68 19.57 17.45
N ARG A 382 -22.16 19.04 16.34
CA ARG A 382 -22.82 18.00 15.52
C ARG A 382 -22.49 16.57 15.96
N LEU A 383 -22.40 16.35 17.27
CA LEU A 383 -22.08 15.03 17.86
C LEU A 383 -23.18 13.99 17.57
N GLN A 384 -24.44 14.41 17.54
CA GLN A 384 -25.58 13.52 17.29
C GLN A 384 -25.50 12.89 15.90
N GLU A 385 -25.20 13.68 14.86
CA GLU A 385 -25.03 13.18 13.49
C GLU A 385 -23.90 12.14 13.40
N LEU A 386 -22.76 12.39 14.04
CA LEU A 386 -21.64 11.44 14.08
C LEU A 386 -22.02 10.15 14.82
N THR A 387 -22.85 10.24 15.86
CA THR A 387 -23.33 9.09 16.63
C THR A 387 -24.27 8.23 15.78
N GLU A 388 -25.13 8.85 14.97
CA GLU A 388 -26.02 8.16 14.02
C GLU A 388 -25.23 7.42 12.94
N GLU A 389 -24.23 8.07 12.33
CA GLU A 389 -23.34 7.43 11.35
C GLU A 389 -22.59 6.23 11.93
N LEU A 390 -22.08 6.35 13.16
CA LEU A 390 -21.42 5.24 13.87
C LEU A 390 -22.41 4.11 14.20
N GLN A 391 -23.66 4.43 14.51
CA GLN A 391 -24.71 3.44 14.77
C GLN A 391 -25.08 2.68 13.50
N GLU A 392 -25.18 3.37 12.35
CA GLU A 392 -25.39 2.76 11.03
C GLU A 392 -24.24 1.83 10.64
N LYS A 393 -23.01 2.21 10.98
CA LYS A 393 -21.80 1.38 10.79
C LYS A 393 -21.67 0.23 11.80
N GLY A 394 -22.51 0.19 12.84
CA GLY A 394 -22.39 -0.78 13.94
C GLY A 394 -21.11 -0.61 14.77
N ALA A 395 -20.52 0.59 14.76
CA ALA A 395 -19.22 0.87 15.38
C ALA A 395 -19.33 1.36 16.83
N LEU A 396 -20.52 1.72 17.31
CA LEU A 396 -20.73 2.26 18.66
C LEU A 396 -20.35 1.30 19.79
N ASP A 397 -20.37 0.00 19.53
CA ASP A 397 -20.01 -1.05 20.49
C ASP A 397 -18.54 -1.50 20.36
N VAL A 398 -17.76 -0.90 19.46
CA VAL A 398 -16.32 -1.12 19.41
C VAL A 398 -15.68 -0.58 20.68
N THR A 399 -14.84 -1.39 21.32
CA THR A 399 -14.26 -1.08 22.63
C THR A 399 -12.83 -0.57 22.51
N TYR A 400 -12.56 0.54 23.19
CA TYR A 400 -11.28 1.25 23.16
C TYR A 400 -10.62 1.24 24.53
N TRP A 401 -9.32 1.01 24.56
CA TRP A 401 -8.45 1.26 25.69
C TRP A 401 -7.72 2.57 25.45
N VAL A 402 -8.01 3.59 26.25
CA VAL A 402 -7.40 4.92 26.17
C VAL A 402 -6.82 5.23 27.53
N CYS A 403 -5.51 5.48 27.63
CA CYS A 403 -4.84 5.57 28.93
C CYS A 403 -5.44 6.66 29.83
N ALA A 404 -5.96 7.74 29.27
CA ALA A 404 -6.69 8.80 30.00
C ALA A 404 -7.89 8.26 30.81
N PHE A 405 -8.59 7.24 30.30
CA PHE A 405 -9.78 6.66 30.94
C PHE A 405 -9.52 5.33 31.66
N CYS A 406 -8.57 4.53 31.15
CA CYS A 406 -8.34 3.16 31.60
C CYS A 406 -7.36 3.06 32.77
N ILE A 407 -6.51 4.08 32.95
CA ILE A 407 -5.58 4.15 34.07
C ILE A 407 -6.22 4.86 35.26
N ASN A 408 -5.94 4.35 36.46
CA ASN A 408 -6.28 4.99 37.70
C ASN A 408 -5.37 6.22 37.92
N GLN A 409 -5.89 7.39 37.55
CA GLN A 409 -5.17 8.66 37.64
C GLN A 409 -4.86 9.04 39.11
N HIS A 410 -5.68 8.58 40.05
CA HIS A 410 -5.46 8.76 41.50
C HIS A 410 -4.25 7.99 41.99
N ALA A 411 -4.05 6.75 41.54
CA ALA A 411 -2.86 5.97 41.89
C ALA A 411 -1.59 6.43 41.14
N SER A 412 -1.74 7.10 39.99
CA SER A 412 -0.65 7.31 39.04
C SER A 412 -0.08 8.72 39.00
N ILE A 413 -0.93 9.76 39.01
CA ILE A 413 -0.48 11.13 38.68
C ILE A 413 -0.97 12.24 39.61
N CYS A 414 -2.05 12.05 40.37
CA CYS A 414 -2.63 13.11 41.24
C CYS A 414 -1.66 13.57 42.38
N SER A 415 -0.63 14.36 42.11
CA SER A 415 0.13 15.03 43.18
C SER A 415 -0.73 16.11 43.82
N ASN A 416 -0.43 16.51 45.07
CA ASN A 416 -1.21 17.45 45.92
C ASN A 416 -1.64 18.79 45.28
N ALA A 417 -1.24 19.10 44.04
CA ALA A 417 -1.69 20.25 43.28
C ALA A 417 -3.05 19.97 42.60
N GLY A 418 -4.14 20.02 43.38
CA GLY A 418 -5.51 20.12 42.84
C GLY A 418 -6.42 18.91 43.05
N CYS A 419 -5.92 17.84 43.65
CA CYS A 419 -6.69 16.64 43.94
C CYS A 419 -6.56 16.31 45.43
N CYS A 420 -7.67 16.45 46.18
CA CYS A 420 -7.71 16.28 47.63
C CYS A 420 -7.74 14.80 48.07
N CYS A 421 -7.43 13.86 47.17
CA CYS A 421 -7.52 12.45 47.50
C CYS A 421 -6.28 12.00 48.28
N GLU A 422 -6.48 11.17 49.30
CA GLU A 422 -5.41 10.58 50.11
C GLU A 422 -4.86 9.28 49.47
N HIS A 423 -5.17 9.02 48.19
CA HIS A 423 -4.75 7.77 47.54
C HIS A 423 -3.23 7.70 47.39
N PRO A 424 -2.60 6.60 47.84
CA PRO A 424 -1.16 6.44 47.75
C PRO A 424 -0.72 6.37 46.29
N LYS A 425 0.43 7.00 46.00
CA LYS A 425 1.04 6.91 44.67
C LYS A 425 1.77 5.60 44.49
N LEU A 426 1.50 4.96 43.35
CA LEU A 426 2.08 3.70 42.96
C LEU A 426 3.09 3.96 41.83
N TRP A 427 4.35 4.14 42.21
CA TRP A 427 5.49 4.36 41.32
C TRP A 427 6.08 3.04 40.82
N ASN A 428 6.97 3.13 39.82
CA ASN A 428 7.66 1.97 39.24
C ASN A 428 8.42 1.12 40.27
N HIS A 429 8.76 1.68 41.45
CA HIS A 429 9.46 0.99 42.53
C HIS A 429 8.64 0.92 43.84
N THR A 430 7.32 1.12 43.77
CA THR A 430 6.44 0.94 44.95
C THR A 430 6.14 -0.53 45.21
N PRO A 431 6.41 -1.07 46.41
CA PRO A 431 6.10 -2.47 46.73
C PRO A 431 4.60 -2.81 46.59
N PRO A 432 4.25 -4.09 46.35
CA PRO A 432 5.15 -5.22 46.15
C PRO A 432 5.87 -5.17 44.79
N LEU A 433 7.14 -5.61 44.80
CA LEU A 433 8.01 -5.61 43.63
C LEU A 433 8.15 -7.02 43.06
N ARG A 434 8.34 -7.10 41.74
CA ARG A 434 8.86 -8.29 41.06
C ARG A 434 10.35 -8.48 41.34
N GLU A 435 10.90 -9.61 40.93
CA GLU A 435 12.33 -9.93 41.05
C GLU A 435 13.24 -8.93 40.33
N ASP A 436 12.75 -8.27 39.28
CA ASP A 436 13.45 -7.22 38.53
C ASP A 436 13.27 -5.82 39.14
N GLY A 437 12.60 -5.70 40.28
CA GLY A 437 12.39 -4.44 40.99
C GLY A 437 11.25 -3.57 40.45
N GLU A 438 10.46 -4.08 39.49
CA GLU A 438 9.28 -3.38 39.00
C GLU A 438 8.07 -3.58 39.92
N SER A 439 7.34 -2.49 40.19
CA SER A 439 6.12 -2.49 40.99
C SER A 439 5.00 -3.27 40.33
N ILE A 440 4.41 -4.20 41.08
CA ILE A 440 3.22 -4.95 40.67
C ILE A 440 1.99 -4.03 40.62
N GLU A 441 1.91 -3.03 41.50
CA GLU A 441 0.71 -2.18 41.62
C GLU A 441 0.75 -0.95 40.72
N CYS A 442 1.92 -0.49 40.26
CA CYS A 442 2.00 0.60 39.29
C CYS A 442 1.31 0.22 37.98
N GLU A 443 0.37 1.03 37.50
CA GLU A 443 -0.34 0.73 36.24
C GLU A 443 0.45 1.21 35.00
N LEU A 444 1.32 2.22 35.17
CA LEU A 444 2.04 2.86 34.07
C LEU A 444 3.17 2.00 33.48
N ASN A 445 3.74 1.07 34.25
CA ASN A 445 4.79 0.16 33.76
C ASN A 445 4.24 -1.06 32.99
N LYS A 446 2.91 -1.17 32.81
CA LYS A 446 2.24 -2.35 32.23
C LYS A 446 1.67 -2.16 30.83
N PHE A 447 1.90 -1.01 30.18
CA PHE A 447 1.26 -0.73 28.89
C PHE A 447 1.65 -1.77 27.82
N ASP A 448 2.92 -2.16 27.79
CA ASP A 448 3.42 -3.22 26.91
C ASP A 448 2.70 -4.55 27.15
N ASP A 449 2.55 -4.94 28.42
CA ASP A 449 1.88 -6.18 28.81
C ASP A 449 0.38 -6.16 28.54
N VAL A 450 -0.28 -5.02 28.75
CA VAL A 450 -1.70 -4.83 28.43
C VAL A 450 -1.93 -4.99 26.93
N MET A 451 -1.10 -4.37 26.09
CA MET A 451 -1.20 -4.52 24.63
C MET A 451 -1.06 -5.98 24.19
N LEU A 452 -0.10 -6.71 24.76
CA LEU A 452 0.14 -8.12 24.42
C LEU A 452 -0.94 -9.05 24.98
N CYS A 453 -1.47 -8.75 26.16
CA CYS A 453 -2.62 -9.46 26.71
C CYS A 453 -3.84 -9.30 25.80
N LEU A 454 -4.15 -8.07 25.37
CA LEU A 454 -5.24 -7.78 24.45
C LEU A 454 -5.05 -8.44 23.08
N MET A 455 -3.85 -8.37 22.49
CA MET A 455 -3.53 -9.06 21.24
C MET A 455 -3.78 -10.57 21.33
N THR A 456 -3.43 -11.18 22.47
CA THR A 456 -3.55 -12.63 22.66
C THR A 456 -4.99 -13.06 22.93
N THR A 457 -5.75 -12.24 23.64
CA THR A 457 -7.09 -12.60 24.16
C THR A 457 -8.25 -12.07 23.32
N VAL A 458 -8.04 -11.00 22.54
CA VAL A 458 -9.08 -10.33 21.77
C VAL A 458 -8.89 -10.58 20.27
N PRO A 459 -9.83 -11.27 19.61
CA PRO A 459 -9.77 -11.48 18.16
C PRO A 459 -9.75 -10.15 17.41
N LYS A 460 -8.85 -10.04 16.42
CA LYS A 460 -8.71 -8.84 15.58
C LYS A 460 -8.42 -7.56 16.40
N PHE A 461 -7.72 -7.71 17.52
CA PHE A 461 -7.14 -6.57 18.23
C PHE A 461 -6.27 -5.73 17.30
N SER A 462 -6.34 -4.41 17.43
CA SER A 462 -5.49 -3.49 16.69
C SER A 462 -5.13 -2.26 17.52
N GLN A 463 -4.11 -1.53 17.08
CA GLN A 463 -3.71 -0.25 17.65
C GLN A 463 -4.27 0.88 16.79
N VAL A 464 -4.84 1.91 17.43
CA VAL A 464 -5.19 3.19 16.79
C VAL A 464 -4.14 4.21 17.21
N ILE A 465 -3.52 4.87 16.24
CA ILE A 465 -2.50 5.91 16.48
C ILE A 465 -3.14 7.26 16.16
N ALA A 466 -3.54 7.99 17.21
CA ALA A 466 -4.18 9.29 17.11
C ALA A 466 -3.12 10.41 17.06
N VAL A 467 -2.63 10.71 15.85
CA VAL A 467 -1.56 11.69 15.62
C VAL A 467 -2.12 13.10 15.75
N ASP A 468 -1.58 13.88 16.68
CA ASP A 468 -1.92 15.29 16.84
C ASP A 468 -1.47 16.14 15.64
N GLU A 469 -2.10 17.31 15.47
CA GLU A 469 -1.83 18.21 14.34
C GLU A 469 -0.35 18.56 14.15
N GLY A 470 0.40 18.68 15.25
CA GLY A 470 1.83 19.01 15.25
C GLY A 470 2.76 17.79 15.26
N PHE A 471 2.22 16.57 15.16
CA PHE A 471 2.97 15.31 15.20
C PHE A 471 3.82 15.13 16.49
N THR A 472 3.44 15.80 17.58
CA THR A 472 4.13 15.75 18.87
C THR A 472 4.12 14.35 19.48
N LEU A 473 3.14 13.52 19.13
CA LEU A 473 3.04 12.09 19.48
C LEU A 473 4.33 11.33 19.15
N PHE A 474 4.94 11.56 17.99
CA PHE A 474 6.17 10.87 17.60
C PHE A 474 7.41 11.32 18.38
N HIS A 475 7.29 12.41 19.16
CA HIS A 475 8.32 12.87 20.06
C HIS A 475 8.08 12.41 21.51
N ARG A 476 7.07 11.56 21.76
CA ARG A 476 6.79 10.98 23.08
C ARG A 476 7.36 9.56 23.16
N ALA A 477 8.27 9.33 24.11
CA ALA A 477 8.97 8.06 24.22
C ALA A 477 8.00 6.88 24.41
N TRP A 478 7.00 7.05 25.27
CA TRP A 478 5.94 6.07 25.52
C TRP A 478 5.14 5.73 24.26
N CYS A 479 4.65 6.74 23.53
CA CYS A 479 3.88 6.51 22.30
C CYS A 479 4.71 5.76 21.26
N VAL A 480 5.98 6.10 21.11
CA VAL A 480 6.87 5.44 20.15
C VAL A 480 7.20 4.00 20.56
N ALA A 481 7.37 3.75 21.86
CA ALA A 481 7.53 2.39 22.37
C ALA A 481 6.29 1.52 22.07
N GLU A 482 5.09 2.04 22.29
CA GLU A 482 3.82 1.36 21.96
C GLU A 482 3.70 1.07 20.46
N ILE A 483 4.01 2.03 19.59
CA ILE A 483 3.98 1.86 18.13
C ILE A 483 4.98 0.79 17.70
N TYR A 484 6.20 0.84 18.24
CA TYR A 484 7.23 -0.16 17.94
C TYR A 484 6.82 -1.55 18.41
N LEU A 485 6.24 -1.66 19.61
CA LEU A 485 5.76 -2.93 20.14
C LEU A 485 4.71 -3.55 19.22
N ALA A 486 3.69 -2.78 18.85
CA ALA A 486 2.64 -3.20 17.93
C ALA A 486 3.22 -3.72 16.61
N TYR A 487 4.13 -2.95 15.99
CA TYR A 487 4.82 -3.36 14.77
C TYR A 487 5.61 -4.66 14.94
N SER A 488 6.37 -4.79 16.04
CA SER A 488 7.21 -5.97 16.28
C SER A 488 6.42 -7.26 16.50
N GLN A 489 5.13 -7.14 16.82
CA GLN A 489 4.20 -8.25 17.07
C GLN A 489 3.18 -8.43 15.95
N ASP A 490 3.36 -7.73 14.82
CA ASP A 490 2.41 -7.71 13.70
C ASP A 490 0.97 -7.33 14.13
N ILE A 491 0.82 -6.52 15.18
CA ILE A 491 -0.49 -5.96 15.57
C ILE A 491 -0.88 -4.94 14.50
N PRO A 492 -2.09 -5.03 13.89
CA PRO A 492 -2.53 -4.04 12.92
C PRO A 492 -2.53 -2.63 13.51
N GLN A 493 -1.93 -1.68 12.80
CA GLN A 493 -1.82 -0.28 13.23
C GLN A 493 -2.66 0.61 12.30
N LEU A 494 -3.57 1.36 12.89
CA LEU A 494 -4.52 2.23 12.21
C LEU A 494 -4.14 3.69 12.50
N LEU A 495 -3.43 4.30 11.56
CA LEU A 495 -2.96 5.67 11.70
C LEU A 495 -4.07 6.66 11.37
N LYS A 496 -4.40 7.54 12.31
CA LYS A 496 -5.39 8.61 12.15
C LYS A 496 -4.68 9.95 12.29
N VAL A 497 -4.61 10.71 11.21
CA VAL A 497 -3.97 12.03 11.17
C VAL A 497 -5.03 13.11 11.00
N SER A 498 -4.74 14.35 11.41
CA SER A 498 -5.69 15.45 11.25
C SER A 498 -6.06 15.61 9.77
N SER A 499 -5.09 15.86 8.91
CA SER A 499 -5.30 16.09 7.49
C SER A 499 -4.10 15.71 6.65
N SER A 500 -4.30 15.51 5.35
CA SER A 500 -3.22 15.34 4.38
C SER A 500 -2.28 16.55 4.35
N ARG A 501 -2.78 17.75 4.69
CA ARG A 501 -1.96 18.97 4.80
C ARG A 501 -0.99 18.89 5.97
N SER A 502 -1.48 18.58 7.17
CA SER A 502 -0.65 18.40 8.37
C SER A 502 0.42 17.32 8.15
N MET A 503 0.06 16.22 7.48
CA MET A 503 1.01 15.18 7.09
C MET A 503 2.13 15.72 6.17
N ASN A 504 1.79 16.52 5.15
CA ASN A 504 2.80 17.09 4.26
C ASN A 504 3.71 18.12 4.96
N GLU A 505 3.15 18.90 5.88
CA GLU A 505 3.88 19.94 6.64
C GLU A 505 4.86 19.31 7.64
N HIS A 506 4.43 18.27 8.37
CA HIS A 506 5.23 17.68 9.45
C HIS A 506 5.97 16.40 9.06
N GLY A 507 5.66 15.75 7.94
CA GLY A 507 6.29 14.48 7.56
C GLY A 507 7.83 14.52 7.47
N ARG A 508 8.42 15.69 7.22
CA ARG A 508 9.88 15.88 7.22
C ARG A 508 10.50 15.92 8.62
N SER A 509 9.79 16.39 9.65
CA SER A 509 10.34 16.41 11.02
C SER A 509 10.62 14.99 11.50
N LEU A 510 9.86 14.02 11.00
CA LEU A 510 9.97 12.62 11.35
C LEU A 510 11.26 11.95 10.83
N GLU A 511 11.95 12.52 9.83
CA GLU A 511 13.21 11.97 9.30
C GLU A 511 14.34 11.97 10.35
N ARG A 512 14.19 12.80 11.39
CA ARG A 512 15.15 12.97 12.49
C ARG A 512 14.70 12.30 13.80
N LEU A 513 13.68 11.44 13.78
CA LEU A 513 13.25 10.76 15.00
C LEU A 513 14.40 9.95 15.63
N CYS A 514 14.59 10.19 16.93
CA CYS A 514 15.61 9.60 17.76
C CYS A 514 15.03 9.37 19.15
N ILE A 515 14.95 8.12 19.61
CA ILE A 515 14.30 7.77 20.89
C ILE A 515 14.98 8.44 22.09
N GLN A 516 16.29 8.70 22.02
CA GLN A 516 17.03 9.41 23.07
C GLN A 516 16.64 10.89 23.21
N GLU A 517 16.08 11.49 22.17
CA GLU A 517 15.66 12.90 22.15
C GLU A 517 14.16 13.07 22.48
N MET A 518 13.46 11.97 22.77
CA MET A 518 12.03 11.99 23.04
C MET A 518 11.72 12.41 24.46
N LYS A 519 10.51 12.95 24.64
CA LYS A 519 10.01 13.45 25.92
C LYS A 519 9.11 12.41 26.60
N ALA A 520 9.23 12.32 27.91
CA ALA A 520 8.24 11.71 28.78
C ALA A 520 7.92 12.68 29.92
N SER A 521 6.82 12.43 30.64
CA SER A 521 6.44 13.27 31.78
C SER A 521 7.47 13.17 32.91
N ARG A 522 8.17 12.03 33.01
CA ARG A 522 9.28 11.81 33.93
C ARG A 522 10.53 11.39 33.18
N ALA A 523 11.69 11.87 33.61
CA ALA A 523 12.96 11.50 32.97
C ALA A 523 13.28 10.01 33.16
N GLU A 524 12.91 9.42 34.31
CA GLU A 524 13.11 7.99 34.57
C GLU A 524 12.36 7.08 33.58
N ASP A 525 11.23 7.53 33.02
CA ASP A 525 10.48 6.75 32.03
C ASP A 525 11.27 6.60 30.73
N VAL A 526 11.96 7.67 30.29
CA VAL A 526 12.83 7.60 29.11
C VAL A 526 13.98 6.64 29.37
N ALA A 527 14.60 6.71 30.55
CA ALA A 527 15.68 5.80 30.94
C ALA A 527 15.22 4.34 30.98
N MET A 528 14.03 4.08 31.50
CA MET A 528 13.42 2.75 31.53
C MET A 528 13.07 2.23 30.13
N ILE A 529 12.55 3.07 29.24
CA ILE A 529 12.30 2.68 27.84
C ILE A 529 13.62 2.38 27.13
N LEU A 530 14.64 3.22 27.34
CA LEU A 530 15.97 3.02 26.76
C LEU A 530 16.64 1.75 27.29
N SER A 531 16.51 1.43 28.58
CA SER A 531 17.07 0.20 29.17
C SER A 531 16.43 -1.06 28.60
N LYS A 532 15.17 -0.98 28.13
CA LYS A 532 14.50 -2.06 27.41
C LYS A 532 15.03 -2.26 25.98
N ILE A 533 15.80 -1.32 25.41
CA ILE A 533 16.29 -1.37 24.03
C ILE A 533 17.76 -1.85 24.00
N GLN A 534 18.00 -3.02 23.41
CA GLN A 534 19.35 -3.61 23.34
C GLN A 534 20.34 -2.80 22.48
N ASN A 535 19.90 -2.39 21.27
CA ASN A 535 20.69 -1.56 20.38
C ASN A 535 19.87 -0.35 19.95
N VAL A 536 20.16 0.80 20.56
CA VAL A 536 19.42 2.03 20.35
C VAL A 536 19.58 2.57 18.92
N ALA A 537 20.74 2.37 18.30
CA ALA A 537 20.97 2.79 16.91
C ALA A 537 20.11 1.98 15.92
N ASP A 538 20.04 0.66 16.10
CA ASP A 538 19.18 -0.22 15.30
C ASP A 538 17.70 0.05 15.55
N PHE A 539 17.33 0.35 16.80
CA PHE A 539 15.97 0.78 17.13
C PHE A 539 15.58 2.06 16.38
N ASN A 540 16.41 3.11 16.40
CA ASN A 540 16.14 4.35 15.68
C ASN A 540 16.08 4.17 14.16
N LYS A 541 16.90 3.27 13.61
CA LYS A 541 16.84 2.91 12.20
C LYS A 541 15.52 2.21 11.88
N THR A 542 15.11 1.26 12.71
CA THR A 542 13.86 0.51 12.55
C THR A 542 12.65 1.41 12.73
N LEU A 543 12.65 2.30 13.72
CA LEU A 543 11.61 3.29 13.98
C LEU A 543 11.39 4.19 12.76
N ARG A 544 12.46 4.78 12.23
CA ARG A 544 12.37 5.63 11.02
C ARG A 544 11.88 4.84 9.82
N TRP A 545 12.34 3.60 9.66
CA TRP A 545 11.86 2.73 8.59
C TRP A 545 10.36 2.42 8.75
N MET A 546 9.92 1.97 9.93
CA MET A 546 8.54 1.64 10.23
C MET A 546 7.58 2.83 10.04
N ILE A 547 8.01 4.05 10.33
CA ILE A 547 7.17 5.24 10.13
C ILE A 547 7.24 5.69 8.66
N LEU A 548 8.43 5.82 8.09
CA LEU A 548 8.67 6.57 6.84
C LEU A 548 8.87 5.71 5.60
N ASP A 549 9.00 4.39 5.71
CA ASP A 549 9.19 3.54 4.54
C ASP A 549 8.04 3.74 3.54
N GLU A 550 8.40 3.90 2.27
CA GLU A 550 7.45 4.28 1.22
C GLU A 550 6.50 3.14 0.85
N SER A 551 6.91 1.89 1.09
CA SER A 551 6.16 0.71 0.69
C SER A 551 5.41 0.05 1.84
N ALA A 552 5.94 0.14 3.06
CA ALA A 552 5.46 -0.61 4.21
C ALA A 552 5.35 0.22 5.49
N GLY A 553 5.77 1.50 5.46
CA GLY A 553 5.72 2.35 6.65
C GLY A 553 4.29 2.77 7.00
N LEU A 554 4.07 3.24 8.23
CA LEU A 554 2.79 3.78 8.68
C LEU A 554 2.29 4.91 7.77
N LEU A 555 3.21 5.70 7.23
CA LEU A 555 2.89 6.81 6.33
C LEU A 555 2.80 6.41 4.85
N SER A 556 2.98 5.12 4.51
CA SER A 556 2.93 4.65 3.13
C SER A 556 1.55 4.88 2.49
N GLN A 557 0.47 4.69 3.26
CA GLN A 557 -0.91 4.94 2.82
C GLN A 557 -1.17 6.41 2.46
N TRP A 558 -0.34 7.33 2.96
CA TRP A 558 -0.49 8.77 2.81
C TRP A 558 0.37 9.37 1.72
N LYS A 559 1.34 8.58 1.22
CA LYS A 559 2.16 8.96 0.08
C LYS A 559 1.38 8.64 -1.19
N ASP A 560 0.28 9.36 -1.37
CA ASP A 560 -0.50 9.31 -2.60
C ASP A 560 0.40 9.59 -3.80
N ALA A 561 0.17 8.86 -4.89
CA ALA A 561 0.87 9.06 -6.16
C ALA A 561 0.83 10.54 -6.62
N VAL A 562 -0.18 11.31 -6.18
CA VAL A 562 -0.32 12.74 -6.46
C VAL A 562 0.68 13.60 -5.69
N SER A 563 0.96 13.31 -4.41
CA SER A 563 1.98 14.01 -3.62
C SER A 563 3.40 13.70 -4.10
N PHE A 564 3.61 12.46 -4.57
CA PHE A 564 4.81 12.01 -5.24
C PHE A 564 4.99 12.72 -6.59
N SER A 565 3.96 12.75 -7.44
CA SER A 565 3.96 13.47 -8.72
C SER A 565 4.16 14.98 -8.54
N ALA A 566 3.56 15.61 -7.53
CA ALA A 566 3.74 17.03 -7.25
C ALA A 566 5.17 17.36 -6.76
N SER A 567 5.78 16.46 -5.99
CA SER A 567 7.17 16.60 -5.52
C SER A 567 8.17 16.41 -6.67
N LEU A 568 7.89 15.47 -7.57
CA LEU A 568 8.69 15.26 -8.77
C LEU A 568 8.53 16.41 -9.79
N ALA A 569 7.32 16.96 -9.96
CA ALA A 569 7.07 18.11 -10.81
C ALA A 569 7.86 19.35 -10.34
N LYS A 570 7.88 19.64 -9.03
CA LYS A 570 8.71 20.73 -8.46
C LYS A 570 10.21 20.52 -8.68
N LEU A 571 10.66 19.27 -8.68
CA LEU A 571 12.06 18.90 -8.96
C LEU A 571 12.41 19.06 -10.43
N ALA A 572 11.52 18.61 -11.33
CA ALA A 572 11.66 18.77 -12.77
C ALA A 572 11.76 20.23 -13.19
N THR A 573 10.92 21.09 -12.61
CA THR A 573 10.99 22.54 -12.87
C THR A 573 12.34 23.11 -12.45
N ARG A 574 12.90 22.68 -11.31
CA ARG A 574 14.23 23.13 -10.85
C ARG A 574 15.36 22.64 -11.74
N CYS A 575 15.32 21.39 -12.19
CA CYS A 575 16.31 20.85 -13.12
C CYS A 575 16.25 21.55 -14.50
N ALA A 576 15.05 21.81 -15.02
CA ALA A 576 14.87 22.57 -16.25
C ALA A 576 15.41 24.01 -16.14
N THR A 577 15.25 24.65 -14.97
CA THR A 577 15.84 25.98 -14.71
C THR A 577 17.36 25.94 -14.64
N LEU A 578 17.95 24.90 -14.02
CA LEU A 578 19.41 24.72 -13.98
C LEU A 578 20.00 24.44 -15.37
N GLU A 579 19.35 23.59 -16.16
CA GLU A 579 19.78 23.31 -17.55
C GLU A 579 19.66 24.57 -18.44
N LYS A 580 18.67 25.42 -18.18
CA LYS A 580 18.54 26.71 -18.88
C LYS A 580 19.64 27.69 -18.47
N LEU A 581 20.03 27.70 -17.19
CA LEU A 581 21.15 28.50 -16.69
C LEU A 581 22.49 28.02 -17.27
N GLU A 582 22.74 26.71 -17.30
CA GLU A 582 23.96 26.11 -17.89
C GLU A 582 24.11 26.33 -19.40
N ARG A 583 23.01 26.60 -20.13
CA ARG A 583 23.06 26.97 -21.55
C ARG A 583 23.19 28.48 -21.78
N THR A 584 22.96 29.29 -20.74
CA THR A 584 23.07 30.75 -20.81
C THR A 584 24.45 31.22 -20.37
N PHE A 585 25.14 30.43 -19.53
CA PHE A 585 26.58 30.47 -19.34
C PHE A 585 27.28 29.67 -20.44
#